data_AF-A0A3G9K892-F1
#
_entry.id   AF-A0A3G9K892-F1
#
_cell.length_a   1.000
_cell.length_b   1.000
_cell.length_c   1.000
_cell.angle_alpha   90.00
_cell.angle_beta   90.00
_cell.angle_gamma   90.00
#
_symmetry.space_group_name_H-M   'P 1'
#
loop_
_entity.id
_entity.type
_entity.pdbx_description
1 polymer ?
#
loop_
_entity_poly.entity_id
_entity_poly.type
_entity_poly.pdbx_seq_one_letter_code
_entity_poly.pdbx_strand_id
1 'polypeptide(L)'
;MIFLIDHNLKGHALVFLGAIATQGWLDIVPMQFVNFAEMDLSINSDDRTVWRLAQENQMILLTANHSMEGKDSLEQVLREENTSESLPVITVSNADRLLIDILAALKVRRFLNLTI
;
A
#
# COMPACT_ATOMS: atom_id res chain seq x y z
N MET A 1 11.44 -2.04 6.99
CA MET A 1 10.27 -1.15 7.04
C MET A 1 9.01 -1.98 6.83
N ILE A 2 7.93 -1.66 7.54
CA ILE A 2 6.68 -2.41 7.48
C ILE A 2 5.61 -1.53 6.84
N PHE A 3 4.86 -2.07 5.89
CA PHE A 3 3.76 -1.38 5.22
C PHE A 3 2.44 -2.06 5.59
N LEU A 4 1.48 -1.29 6.08
CA LEU A 4 0.10 -1.73 6.20
C LEU A 4 -0.62 -1.46 4.88
N ILE A 5 -1.05 -2.53 4.21
CA ILE A 5 -1.80 -2.44 2.97
C ILE A 5 -3.27 -2.24 3.30
N ASP A 6 -3.78 -1.08 2.89
CA ASP A 6 -5.20 -0.76 2.99
C ASP A 6 -6.05 -1.77 2.20
N HIS A 7 -7.22 -2.10 2.72
CA HIS A 7 -8.18 -2.98 2.07
C HIS A 7 -8.57 -2.49 0.67
N ASN A 8 -8.55 -1.17 0.41
CA ASN A 8 -8.80 -0.59 -0.92
C ASN A 8 -7.77 -1.01 -1.98
N LEU A 9 -6.61 -1.51 -1.56
CA LEU A 9 -5.56 -2.00 -2.46
C LEU A 9 -5.56 -3.51 -2.65
N LYS A 10 -6.35 -4.30 -1.91
CA LYS A 10 -6.17 -5.77 -1.83
C LYS A 10 -6.15 -6.51 -3.18
N GLY A 11 -6.85 -6.03 -4.20
CA GLY A 11 -6.80 -6.63 -5.55
C GLY A 11 -5.51 -6.34 -6.32
N HIS A 12 -4.90 -5.17 -6.08
CA HIS A 12 -3.72 -4.67 -6.81
C HIS A 12 -2.40 -4.88 -6.04
N ALA A 13 -2.48 -4.94 -4.72
CA ALA A 13 -1.33 -5.00 -3.84
C ALA A 13 -0.46 -6.22 -4.13
N LEU A 14 -1.04 -7.41 -4.32
CA LEU A 14 -0.25 -8.62 -4.56
C LEU A 14 0.61 -8.52 -5.83
N VAL A 15 0.06 -7.94 -6.90
CA VAL A 15 0.79 -7.77 -8.16
C VAL A 15 1.86 -6.69 -8.03
N PHE A 16 1.56 -5.60 -7.31
CA PHE A 16 2.53 -4.56 -6.98
C PHE A 16 3.71 -5.09 -6.15
N LEU A 17 3.43 -5.88 -5.12
CA LEU A 17 4.44 -6.53 -4.28
C LEU A 17 5.32 -7.48 -5.09
N GLY A 18 4.71 -8.30 -5.94
CA GLY A 18 5.43 -9.18 -6.85
C GLY A 18 6.35 -8.38 -7.78
N ALA A 19 5.92 -7.22 -8.27
CA ALA A 19 6.76 -6.35 -9.09
C ALA A 19 7.97 -5.78 -8.32
N ILE A 20 7.77 -5.30 -7.08
CA ILE A 20 8.86 -4.82 -6.20
C ILE A 20 9.87 -5.95 -5.95
N ALA A 21 9.38 -7.14 -5.59
CA ALA A 21 10.23 -8.28 -5.30
C ALA A 21 11.04 -8.74 -6.52
N THR A 22 10.40 -8.86 -7.69
CA THR A 22 11.05 -9.35 -8.93
C THR A 22 12.04 -8.37 -9.56
N GLN A 23 12.07 -7.12 -9.08
CA GLN A 23 13.02 -6.08 -9.47
C GLN A 23 14.21 -5.98 -8.51
N GLY A 24 14.28 -6.81 -7.46
CA GLY A 24 15.41 -6.85 -6.52
C GLY A 24 15.39 -5.75 -5.46
N TRP A 25 14.29 -4.99 -5.32
CA TRP A 25 14.19 -3.92 -4.32
C TRP A 25 14.29 -4.45 -2.89
N LEU A 26 13.79 -5.65 -2.63
CA LEU A 26 13.84 -6.28 -1.31
C LEU A 26 15.28 -6.63 -0.89
N ASP A 27 16.20 -6.82 -1.86
CA ASP A 27 17.61 -7.10 -1.58
C ASP A 27 18.36 -5.82 -1.18
N ILE A 28 17.83 -4.65 -1.53
CA ILE A 28 18.41 -3.33 -1.24
C ILE A 28 17.85 -2.77 0.06
N VAL A 29 16.52 -2.85 0.23
CA VAL A 29 15.82 -2.33 1.41
C VAL A 29 14.87 -3.40 1.94
N PRO A 30 15.05 -3.87 3.19
CA PRO A 30 14.14 -4.82 3.80
C PRO A 30 12.75 -4.21 3.97
N MET A 31 11.78 -4.72 3.20
CA MET A 31 10.38 -4.29 3.24
C MET A 31 9.49 -5.49 3.56
N GLN A 32 8.63 -5.33 4.56
CA GLN A 32 7.57 -6.26 4.89
C GLN A 32 6.24 -5.58 4.60
N PHE A 33 5.28 -6.34 4.11
CA PHE A 33 3.95 -5.85 3.83
C PHE A 33 2.96 -6.73 4.57
N VAL A 34 2.09 -6.10 5.36
CA VAL A 34 1.06 -6.75 6.15
C VAL A 34 -0.30 -6.23 5.73
N ASN A 35 -1.32 -7.06 5.86
CA ASN A 35 -2.69 -6.71 5.54
C ASN A 35 -3.58 -6.73 6.78
N PHE A 36 -4.82 -6.24 6.65
CA PHE A 36 -5.75 -6.12 7.78
C PHE A 36 -5.98 -7.44 8.52
N ALA A 37 -6.00 -8.59 7.83
CA ALA A 37 -6.20 -9.89 8.48
C ALA A 37 -5.02 -10.29 9.37
N GLU A 38 -3.79 -9.84 9.04
CA GLU A 38 -2.61 -10.09 9.88
C GLU A 38 -2.55 -9.17 11.10
N MET A 39 -3.29 -8.05 11.07
CA MET A 39 -3.36 -7.06 12.15
C MET A 39 -4.69 -7.13 12.93
N ASP A 40 -5.48 -8.17 12.74
CA ASP A 40 -6.83 -8.33 13.32
C ASP A 40 -7.75 -7.11 13.09
N LEU A 41 -7.56 -6.41 11.97
CA LEU A 41 -8.35 -5.26 11.55
C LEU A 41 -9.58 -5.70 10.74
N SER A 42 -10.72 -5.10 11.04
CA SER A 42 -11.93 -5.25 10.24
C SER A 42 -11.76 -4.53 8.90
N ILE A 43 -12.27 -5.13 7.82
CA ILE A 43 -12.35 -4.44 6.51
C ILE A 43 -13.27 -3.20 6.53
N ASN A 44 -14.11 -3.09 7.55
CA ASN A 44 -15.02 -1.95 7.75
C ASN A 44 -14.48 -0.94 8.77
N SER A 45 -13.22 -1.08 9.21
CA SER A 45 -12.57 -0.08 10.06
C SER A 45 -12.45 1.25 9.33
N ASP A 46 -12.72 2.35 10.04
CA ASP A 46 -12.58 3.71 9.52
C ASP A 46 -11.10 4.12 9.36
N ASP A 47 -10.85 5.16 8.55
CA ASP A 47 -9.48 5.60 8.24
C ASP A 47 -8.70 6.03 9.50
N ARG A 48 -9.37 6.61 10.50
CA ARG A 48 -8.74 7.05 11.76
C ARG A 48 -8.24 5.85 12.56
N THR A 49 -9.07 4.83 12.70
CA THR A 49 -8.70 3.57 13.36
C THR A 49 -7.53 2.90 12.65
N VAL A 50 -7.58 2.81 11.31
CA VAL A 50 -6.52 2.20 10.49
C VAL A 50 -5.21 2.99 10.61
N TRP A 51 -5.27 4.33 10.51
CA TRP A 51 -4.09 5.19 10.58
C TRP A 51 -3.43 5.11 11.96
N ARG A 52 -4.19 5.23 13.06
CA ARG A 52 -3.65 5.13 14.42
C ARG A 52 -2.94 3.81 14.65
N LEU A 53 -3.56 2.70 14.27
CA LEU A 53 -2.95 1.38 14.40
C LEU A 53 -1.63 1.30 13.60
N ALA A 54 -1.60 1.86 12.38
CA ALA A 54 -0.37 1.92 11.59
C ALA A 54 0.74 2.69 12.33
N GLN A 55 0.43 3.87 12.87
CA GLN A 55 1.40 4.70 13.59
C GLN A 55 1.90 4.03 14.89
N GLU A 56 0.99 3.49 15.70
CA GLU A 56 1.31 2.79 16.95
C GLU A 56 2.26 1.60 16.73
N ASN A 57 2.12 0.92 15.59
CA ASN A 57 2.95 -0.24 15.21
C ASN A 57 4.12 0.13 14.29
N GLN A 58 4.41 1.41 14.09
CA GLN A 58 5.51 1.90 13.25
C GLN A 58 5.44 1.38 11.81
N MET A 59 4.24 1.40 11.24
CA MET A 59 3.94 0.98 9.88
C MET A 59 3.62 2.17 8.97
N ILE A 60 4.08 2.10 7.73
CA ILE A 60 3.73 3.03 6.66
C ILE A 60 2.39 2.58 6.05
N LEU A 61 1.38 3.44 6.07
CA LEU A 61 0.09 3.13 5.44
C LEU A 61 0.21 3.29 3.93
N LEU A 62 -0.09 2.22 3.19
CA LEU A 62 -0.18 2.22 1.73
C LEU A 62 -1.65 2.09 1.32
N THR A 63 -2.19 3.08 0.62
CA THR A 63 -3.62 3.16 0.27
C THR A 63 -3.87 3.56 -1.18
N ALA A 64 -5.06 3.29 -1.70
CA ALA A 64 -5.60 3.86 -2.93
C ALA A 64 -6.85 4.70 -2.67
N ASN A 65 -7.11 5.06 -1.40
CA ASN A 65 -8.27 5.84 -1.02
C ASN A 65 -8.15 7.28 -1.59
N HIS A 66 -9.09 7.61 -2.46
CA HIS A 66 -9.28 8.94 -3.05
C HIS A 66 -10.44 9.71 -2.44
N SER A 67 -11.33 9.05 -1.70
CA SER A 67 -12.44 9.72 -1.03
C SER A 67 -11.94 10.38 0.24
N MET A 68 -11.70 11.68 0.14
CA MET A 68 -11.18 12.52 1.22
C MET A 68 -12.30 13.18 2.04
N GLU A 69 -13.57 12.86 1.79
CA GLU A 69 -14.71 13.55 2.39
C GLU A 69 -15.31 12.77 3.57
N GLY A 70 -15.41 13.43 4.71
CA GLY A 70 -16.07 12.91 5.91
C GLY A 70 -15.27 13.17 7.19
N LYS A 71 -15.97 13.16 8.32
CA LYS A 71 -15.42 13.38 9.68
C LYS A 71 -14.21 12.48 10.03
N ASP A 72 -14.22 11.28 9.47
CA ASP A 72 -13.22 10.25 9.74
C ASP A 72 -12.48 9.88 8.45
N SER A 73 -12.38 10.82 7.50
CA SER A 73 -11.54 10.63 6.31
C SER A 73 -10.06 10.71 6.67
N LEU A 74 -9.23 9.98 5.92
CA LEU A 74 -7.79 10.00 6.11
C LEU A 74 -7.19 11.42 6.02
N GLU A 75 -7.75 12.30 5.19
CA GLU A 75 -7.32 13.70 5.12
C GLU A 75 -7.52 14.41 6.46
N GLN A 76 -8.71 14.30 7.04
CA GLN A 76 -9.01 14.95 8.30
C GLN A 76 -8.12 14.41 9.42
N VAL A 77 -7.91 13.09 9.46
CA VAL A 77 -6.99 12.44 10.42
C VAL A 77 -5.58 13.00 10.28
N LEU A 78 -5.07 13.10 9.04
CA LEU A 78 -3.75 13.68 8.77
C LEU A 78 -3.66 15.17 9.09
N ARG A 79 -4.77 15.92 9.10
CA ARG A 79 -4.76 17.32 9.53
C ARG A 79 -4.80 17.48 11.05
N GLU A 80 -5.53 16.60 11.74
CA GLU A 80 -5.79 16.71 13.18
C GLU A 80 -4.72 16.03 14.04
N GLU A 81 -4.20 14.88 13.59
CA GLU A 81 -3.40 13.99 14.44
C GLU A 81 -1.94 13.83 13.98
N ASN A 82 -1.60 14.32 12.78
CA ASN A 82 -0.25 14.17 12.24
C ASN A 82 0.75 15.05 13.00
N THR A 83 1.94 14.48 13.27
CA THR A 83 3.03 15.14 13.99
C THR A 83 4.35 15.01 13.21
N SER A 84 5.44 15.62 13.70
CA SER A 84 6.77 15.45 13.09
C SER A 84 7.28 14.00 13.15
N GLU A 85 6.78 13.21 14.10
CA GLU A 85 7.20 11.82 14.31
C GLU A 85 6.32 10.81 13.56
N SER A 86 5.24 11.28 12.96
CA SER A 86 4.29 10.42 12.26
C SER A 86 4.90 9.89 10.95
N LEU A 87 4.73 8.59 10.72
CA LEU A 87 5.14 7.93 9.50
C LEU A 87 4.28 8.38 8.32
N PRO A 88 4.86 8.47 7.11
CA PRO A 88 4.15 8.92 5.94
C PRO A 88 3.01 7.97 5.56
N VAL A 89 2.01 8.52 4.89
CA VAL A 89 0.99 7.76 4.15
C VAL A 89 1.38 7.81 2.67
N ILE A 90 1.40 6.66 2.01
CA ILE A 90 1.66 6.55 0.58
C ILE A 90 0.34 6.24 -0.14
N THR A 91 -0.08 7.16 -1.01
CA THR A 91 -1.30 6.99 -1.81
C THR A 91 -0.96 6.62 -3.25
N VAL A 92 -1.46 5.49 -3.71
CA VAL A 92 -1.42 5.07 -5.11
C VAL A 92 -2.61 5.70 -5.84
N SER A 93 -2.35 6.78 -6.57
CA SER A 93 -3.41 7.60 -7.17
C SER A 93 -4.19 6.97 -8.32
N ASN A 94 -3.74 5.81 -8.84
CA ASN A 94 -4.48 5.05 -9.84
C ASN A 94 -4.00 3.59 -9.80
N ALA A 95 -4.59 2.82 -8.89
CA ALA A 95 -4.19 1.43 -8.68
C ALA A 95 -4.43 0.55 -9.92
N ASP A 96 -5.50 0.80 -10.69
CA ASP A 96 -5.80 0.08 -11.92
C ASP A 96 -4.72 0.31 -12.99
N ARG A 97 -4.32 1.56 -13.21
CA ARG A 97 -3.26 1.90 -14.15
C ARG A 97 -1.92 1.28 -13.73
N LEU A 98 -1.59 1.36 -12.44
CA LEU A 98 -0.38 0.72 -11.92
C LEU A 98 -0.39 -0.79 -12.18
N LEU A 99 -1.53 -1.46 -11.97
CA LEU A 99 -1.68 -2.87 -12.31
C LEU A 99 -1.45 -3.13 -13.80
N ILE A 100 -2.08 -2.34 -14.68
CA ILE A 100 -1.95 -2.49 -16.13
C ILE A 100 -0.49 -2.35 -16.57
N ASP A 101 0.20 -1.31 -16.09
CA ASP A 101 1.59 -1.03 -16.44
C ASP A 101 2.52 -2.17 -15.98
N ILE A 102 2.30 -2.71 -14.77
CA ILE A 102 3.05 -3.86 -14.24
C ILE A 102 2.79 -5.11 -15.08
N LEU A 103 1.53 -5.42 -15.39
CA LEU A 103 1.18 -6.59 -16.19
C LEU A 103 1.75 -6.50 -17.61
N ALA A 104 1.77 -5.30 -18.21
CA ALA A 104 2.39 -5.08 -19.51
C ALA A 104 3.90 -5.35 -19.46
N ALA A 105 4.61 -4.82 -18.47
CA ALA A 105 6.03 -5.06 -18.28
C ALA A 105 6.36 -6.54 -18.05
N LEU A 106 5.57 -7.25 -17.23
CA LEU A 106 5.74 -8.69 -16.98
C LEU A 106 5.52 -9.53 -18.24
N LYS A 107 4.53 -9.17 -19.08
CA LYS A 107 4.28 -9.85 -20.37
C LYS A 107 5.46 -9.68 -21.33
N VAL A 108 6.00 -8.47 -21.46
CA VAL A 108 7.18 -8.21 -22.31
C VAL A 108 8.38 -9.03 -21.82
N ARG A 109 8.65 -9.04 -20.51
CA ARG A 109 9.74 -9.82 -19.92
C ARG A 109 9.58 -11.32 -20.19
N ARG A 110 8.36 -11.85 -20.03
CA ARG A 110 8.06 -13.26 -20.33
C ARG A 110 8.29 -13.58 -21.80
N PHE A 111 7.90 -12.70 -22.73
CA PHE A 111 8.15 -12.89 -24.15
C PHE A 111 9.66 -12.90 -24.49
N LEU A 112 10.42 -11.94 -23.95
CA LEU A 112 11.87 -11.87 -24.16
C LEU A 112 12.60 -13.10 -23.61
N ASN A 113 12.22 -13.58 -22.42
CA ASN A 113 12.81 -14.78 -21.82
C ASN A 113 12.41 -16.10 -22.49
N LEU A 114 11.36 -16.13 -23.33
CA LEU A 114 10.97 -17.29 -24.12
C LEU A 114 11.64 -17.35 -25.51
N THR A 115 12.38 -16.30 -25.88
CA THR A 115 13.00 -16.16 -27.22
C THR A 115 14.53 -16.37 -27.16
N ILE A 116 15.09 -16.66 -25.98
CA ILE A 116 16.49 -16.98 -25.73
C ILE A 116 16.55 -18.40 -25.18
#